data_AF-A0A1A6FQ60-F1
#
_entry.id   AF-A0A1A6FQ60-F1
#
_cell.length_a   1.000
_cell.length_b   1.000
_cell.length_c   1.000
_cell.angle_alpha   90.00
_cell.angle_beta   90.00
_cell.angle_gamma   90.00
#
_symmetry.space_group_name_H-M   'P 1'
#
loop_
_entity.id
_entity.type
_entity.pdbx_description
1 polymer ?
#
loop_
_entity_poly.entity_id
_entity_poly.type
_entity_poly.pdbx_seq_one_letter_code
_entity_poly.pdbx_strand_id
1 'polypeptide(L)'
;MSDVRLIAVWRDDPTVARLTVDLRIEGGRVVGGWDVFGAFDLDGAERRPFILRKDGRIELDARVAERWRTDLRGVEIRIGARFRVLWNESDGADYEVVKLAELGTKTSG
;
A
#
# COMPACT_ATOMS: atom_id res chain seq x y z
N MET A 1 13.27 -8.01 -11.50
CA MET A 1 12.66 -6.76 -11.00
C MET A 1 11.42 -6.41 -11.83
N SER A 2 10.33 -5.99 -11.21
CA SER A 2 9.09 -5.53 -11.89
C SER A 2 8.47 -4.35 -11.14
N ASP A 3 7.83 -3.45 -11.88
CA ASP A 3 6.97 -2.40 -11.32
C ASP A 3 5.54 -2.92 -11.28
N VAL A 4 4.91 -2.88 -10.12
CA VAL A 4 3.58 -3.45 -9.87
C VAL A 4 2.68 -2.46 -9.17
N ARG A 5 1.41 -2.47 -9.54
CA ARG A 5 0.33 -1.92 -8.72
C ARG A 5 -0.20 -3.02 -7.82
N LEU A 6 0.02 -2.85 -6.52
CA LEU A 6 -0.56 -3.68 -5.49
C LEU A 6 -1.93 -3.13 -5.12
N ILE A 7 -2.91 -4.04 -5.06
CA ILE A 7 -4.23 -3.76 -4.51
C ILE A 7 -4.45 -4.68 -3.31
N ALA A 8 -4.75 -4.07 -2.17
CA ALA A 8 -5.09 -4.76 -0.95
C ALA A 8 -6.43 -4.28 -0.39
N VAL A 9 -7.06 -5.13 0.41
CA VAL A 9 -8.34 -4.83 1.07
C VAL A 9 -8.20 -5.09 2.56
N TRP A 10 -8.93 -4.33 3.37
CA TRP A 10 -9.07 -4.69 4.78
C TRP A 10 -9.69 -6.08 4.90
N ARG A 11 -9.06 -6.93 5.69
CA ARG A 11 -9.40 -8.34 5.81
C ARG A 11 -10.77 -8.59 6.45
N ASP A 12 -11.18 -7.75 7.41
CA ASP A 12 -12.44 -7.94 8.13
C ASP A 12 -13.64 -7.33 7.37
N ASP A 13 -13.41 -6.28 6.57
CA ASP A 13 -14.40 -5.75 5.63
C ASP A 13 -13.74 -5.29 4.30
N PRO A 14 -13.75 -6.16 3.27
CA PRO A 14 -13.12 -5.86 1.98
C PRO A 14 -13.77 -4.73 1.18
N THR A 15 -14.98 -4.29 1.57
CA THR A 15 -15.75 -3.29 0.82
C THR A 15 -15.48 -1.86 1.27
N VAL A 16 -14.90 -1.71 2.46
CA VAL A 16 -14.83 -0.44 3.19
C VAL A 16 -13.49 0.27 3.03
N ALA A 17 -12.39 -0.47 2.90
CA ALA A 17 -11.06 0.13 2.92
C ALA A 17 -10.12 -0.54 1.90
N ARG A 18 -10.11 -0.04 0.67
CA ARG A 18 -9.20 -0.53 -0.38
C ARG A 18 -7.91 0.28 -0.40
N LEU A 19 -6.76 -0.37 -0.34
CA LEU A 19 -5.46 0.24 -0.55
C LEU A 19 -4.96 -0.06 -1.95
N THR A 20 -4.45 0.95 -2.64
CA THR A 20 -3.67 0.79 -3.87
C THR A 20 -2.31 1.46 -3.71
N VAL A 21 -1.23 0.80 -4.11
CA VAL A 21 0.13 1.37 -4.05
C VAL A 21 0.97 0.82 -5.18
N ASP A 22 1.77 1.71 -5.79
CA ASP A 22 2.70 1.33 -6.84
C ASP A 22 4.07 1.02 -6.22
N LEU A 23 4.58 -0.18 -6.47
CA LEU A 23 5.79 -0.71 -5.86
C LEU A 23 6.73 -1.25 -6.93
N ARG A 24 8.02 -1.10 -6.70
CA ARG A 24 9.03 -1.86 -7.40
C ARG A 24 9.37 -3.09 -6.58
N ILE A 25 9.28 -4.27 -7.19
CA ILE A 25 9.54 -5.55 -6.51
C ILE A 25 10.60 -6.38 -7.23
N GLU A 26 11.36 -7.16 -6.47
CA GLU A 26 12.29 -8.15 -6.98
C GLU A 26 12.30 -9.38 -6.05
N GLY A 27 12.16 -10.58 -6.61
CA GLY A 27 12.03 -11.80 -5.81
C GLY A 27 10.88 -11.76 -4.80
N GLY A 28 9.79 -11.05 -5.12
CA GLY A 28 8.66 -10.85 -4.21
C GLY A 28 8.92 -9.84 -3.08
N ARG A 29 10.06 -9.15 -3.04
CA ARG A 29 10.35 -8.13 -2.03
C ARG A 29 10.27 -6.74 -2.63
N VAL A 30 9.79 -5.77 -1.85
CA VAL A 30 9.85 -4.35 -2.24
C VAL A 30 11.31 -3.94 -2.31
N VAL A 31 11.76 -3.47 -3.48
CA VAL A 31 13.11 -2.98 -3.69
C VAL A 31 13.13 -1.49 -3.95
N GLY A 32 14.15 -0.82 -3.43
CA GLY A 32 14.30 0.63 -3.49
C GLY A 32 13.87 1.33 -2.19
N GLY A 33 14.76 2.17 -1.68
CA GLY A 33 14.52 3.03 -0.50
C GLY A 33 13.82 4.34 -0.84
N TRP A 34 13.21 4.44 -2.02
CA TRP A 34 12.46 5.61 -2.46
C TRP A 34 11.07 5.61 -1.85
N ASP A 35 10.54 6.81 -1.67
CA ASP A 35 9.16 7.00 -1.27
C ASP A 35 8.23 6.65 -2.44
N VAL A 36 7.14 5.96 -2.13
CA VAL A 36 6.18 5.49 -3.13
C VAL A 36 4.80 6.08 -2.87
N PHE A 37 4.02 6.24 -3.93
CA PHE A 37 2.69 6.84 -3.84
C PHE A 37 1.61 5.75 -3.84
N GLY A 38 0.60 5.95 -3.01
CA GLY A 38 -0.59 5.11 -2.97
C GLY A 38 -1.83 5.91 -2.65
N ALA A 39 -2.94 5.22 -2.50
CA ALA A 39 -4.20 5.79 -2.03
C ALA A 39 -5.00 4.77 -1.22
N PHE A 40 -5.69 5.26 -0.21
CA PHE A 40 -6.80 4.57 0.42
C PHE A 40 -8.11 5.02 -0.20
N ASP A 41 -8.98 4.08 -0.48
CA ASP A 41 -10.40 4.33 -0.69
C ASP A 41 -11.10 4.01 0.63
N LEU A 42 -11.35 5.04 1.44
CA LEU A 42 -12.03 4.92 2.73
C LEU A 42 -13.52 5.19 2.48
N ASP A 43 -14.35 4.18 2.67
CA ASP A 43 -15.81 4.24 2.57
C ASP A 43 -16.36 4.62 1.18
N GLY A 44 -15.55 4.53 0.11
CA GLY A 44 -16.00 4.78 -1.27
C GLY A 44 -16.29 6.25 -1.62
N ALA A 45 -16.16 7.17 -0.65
CA ALA A 45 -16.55 8.57 -0.81
C ALA A 45 -15.41 9.46 -1.33
N GLU A 46 -14.16 9.21 -0.90
CA GLU A 46 -13.01 10.01 -1.32
C GLU A 46 -11.71 9.19 -1.25
N ARG A 47 -10.97 9.16 -2.36
CA ARG A 47 -9.63 8.56 -2.38
C ARG A 47 -8.66 9.46 -1.65
N ARG A 48 -8.06 8.96 -0.57
CA ARG A 48 -7.02 9.66 0.19
C ARG A 48 -5.64 9.24 -0.31
N PRO A 49 -4.94 10.08 -1.08
CA PRO A 49 -3.58 9.78 -1.51
C PRO A 49 -2.64 9.74 -0.29
N PHE A 50 -1.58 8.95 -0.39
CA PHE A 50 -0.52 8.91 0.61
C PHE A 50 0.86 8.70 -0.01
N ILE A 51 1.88 9.05 0.77
CA ILE A 51 3.29 8.71 0.52
C ILE A 51 3.70 7.63 1.53
N LEU A 52 4.13 6.46 1.04
CA LEU A 52 4.75 5.42 1.84
C LEU A 52 6.27 5.61 1.84
N ARG A 53 6.76 6.06 2.98
CA ARG A 53 8.18 6.31 3.23
C ARG A 53 8.96 5.00 3.32
N LYS A 54 10.28 5.10 3.16
CA LYS A 54 11.21 3.97 3.25
C LYS A 54 11.17 3.20 4.58
N ASP A 55 10.82 3.88 5.67
CA ASP A 55 10.76 3.33 7.03
C ASP A 55 9.37 2.76 7.39
N GLY A 56 8.47 2.68 6.42
CA GLY A 56 7.11 2.19 6.61
C GLY A 56 6.11 3.24 7.10
N ARG A 57 6.52 4.49 7.31
CA ARG A 57 5.56 5.57 7.61
C ARG A 57 4.67 5.88 6.40
N ILE A 58 3.41 6.17 6.65
CA ILE A 58 2.42 6.61 5.67
C ILE A 58 2.09 8.06 5.96
N GLU A 59 2.23 8.93 4.97
CA GLU A 59 1.91 10.35 5.07
C GLU A 59 0.73 10.69 4.16
N LEU A 60 -0.39 11.15 4.73
CA LEU A 60 -1.63 11.46 4.01
C LEU A 60 -1.68 12.92 3.54
N ASP A 61 -1.47 13.87 4.45
CA ASP A 61 -1.37 15.32 4.24
C ASP A 61 -0.47 15.89 5.34
N ALA A 62 0.28 16.95 5.05
CA ALA A 62 1.05 17.72 6.02
C ALA A 62 0.22 18.23 7.22
N ARG A 63 -1.11 18.29 7.10
CA ARG A 63 -2.03 18.69 8.17
C ARG A 63 -2.44 17.56 9.10
N VAL A 64 -2.15 16.30 8.75
CA VAL A 64 -2.53 15.14 9.56
C VAL A 64 -1.41 14.86 10.56
N ALA A 65 -1.69 15.04 11.85
CA ALA A 65 -0.75 14.75 12.94
C ALA A 65 -0.59 13.25 13.23
N GLU A 66 -1.44 12.41 12.62
CA GLU A 66 -1.48 10.98 12.84
C GLU A 66 -0.24 10.29 12.24
N ARG A 67 0.33 9.34 12.99
CA ARG A 67 1.57 8.66 12.62
C ARG A 67 1.27 7.29 12.01
N TRP A 68 0.65 7.30 10.84
CA TRP A 68 0.29 6.05 10.17
C TRP A 68 1.55 5.27 9.79
N ARG A 69 1.51 3.95 9.92
CA ARG A 69 2.63 3.04 9.63
C ARG A 69 2.16 1.74 9.03
N THR A 70 3.04 1.09 8.28
CA THR A 70 2.82 -0.26 7.77
C THR A 70 4.12 -1.07 7.73
N ASP A 71 4.00 -2.38 7.90
CA ASP A 71 5.09 -3.35 7.73
C ASP A 71 5.18 -3.90 6.30
N LEU A 72 4.39 -3.38 5.33
CA LEU A 72 4.32 -3.84 3.95
C LEU A 72 5.70 -4.10 3.29
N ARG A 73 6.69 -3.24 3.55
CA ARG A 73 8.05 -3.39 2.98
C ARG A 73 8.80 -4.61 3.53
N GLY A 74 8.43 -5.10 4.72
CA GLY A 74 8.99 -6.30 5.36
C GLY A 74 8.30 -7.60 4.94
N VAL A 75 7.21 -7.53 4.18
CA VAL A 75 6.41 -8.69 3.77
C VAL A 75 6.88 -9.22 2.41
N GLU A 76 6.69 -10.52 2.18
CA GLU A 76 6.82 -11.12 0.85
C GLU A 76 5.54 -10.86 0.04
N ILE A 77 5.66 -10.07 -1.02
CA ILE A 77 4.57 -9.59 -1.86
C ILE A 77 4.12 -10.71 -2.80
N ARG A 78 2.91 -11.21 -2.54
CA ARG A 78 2.16 -12.17 -3.37
C ARG A 78 0.67 -12.04 -3.07
N ILE A 79 -0.20 -12.57 -3.95
CA ILE A 79 -1.64 -12.64 -3.66
C ILE A 79 -1.85 -13.48 -2.38
N GLY A 80 -2.74 -13.00 -1.50
CA GLY A 80 -3.00 -13.57 -0.17
C GLY A 80 -1.96 -13.21 0.89
N ALA A 81 -0.91 -12.45 0.56
CA ALA A 81 0.00 -11.91 1.57
C ALA A 81 -0.73 -10.89 2.45
N ARG A 82 -0.35 -10.83 3.72
CA ARG A 82 -0.94 -9.91 4.70
C ARG A 82 0.11 -8.97 5.26
N PHE A 83 -0.32 -7.74 5.51
CA PHE A 83 0.47 -6.70 6.15
C PHE A 83 -0.47 -5.85 7.00
N ARG A 84 0.08 -5.18 8.01
CA ARG A 84 -0.70 -4.34 8.92
C ARG A 84 -0.55 -2.87 8.56
N VAL A 85 -1.63 -2.12 8.70
CA VAL A 85 -1.64 -0.66 8.68
C VAL A 85 -2.07 -0.19 10.06
N LEU A 86 -1.21 0.55 10.74
CA LEU A 86 -1.47 1.16 12.03
C LEU A 86 -1.81 2.63 11.80
N TRP A 87 -2.93 3.10 12.36
CA TRP A 87 -3.34 4.51 12.31
C TRP A 87 -2.76 5.30 13.49
N ASN A 88 -2.54 4.61 14.61
CA ASN A 88 -1.88 5.11 15.81
C ASN A 88 -1.19 3.94 16.56
N GLU A 89 -0.80 4.14 17.82
CA GLU A 89 -0.08 3.13 18.62
C GLU A 89 -0.94 1.95 19.08
N SER A 90 -2.26 2.13 19.12
CA SER A 90 -3.22 1.15 19.65
C SER A 90 -4.18 0.60 18.59
N ASP A 91 -4.27 1.24 17.43
CA ASP A 91 -5.32 0.97 16.44
C ASP A 91 -4.75 0.79 15.03
N GLY A 92 -5.41 -0.11 14.29
CA GLY A 92 -5.01 -0.48 12.95
C GLY A 92 -5.73 -1.72 12.42
N ALA A 93 -5.49 -2.01 11.16
CA ALA A 93 -6.16 -3.06 10.41
C ALA A 93 -5.16 -3.94 9.64
N ASP A 94 -5.52 -5.21 9.49
CA ASP A 94 -4.79 -6.14 8.64
C ASP A 94 -5.34 -6.06 7.22
N TYR A 95 -4.44 -5.88 6.26
CA TYR A 95 -4.74 -5.82 4.84
C TYR A 95 -4.27 -7.10 4.15
N GLU A 96 -5.05 -7.58 3.20
CA GLU A 96 -4.70 -8.73 2.35
C GLU A 96 -4.52 -8.29 0.90
N VAL A 97 -3.42 -8.71 0.29
CA VAL A 97 -3.14 -8.46 -1.12
C VAL A 97 -4.07 -9.31 -1.99
N VAL A 98 -4.97 -8.66 -2.72
CA VAL A 98 -5.96 -9.36 -3.57
C VAL A 98 -5.62 -9.30 -5.05
N LYS A 99 -4.77 -8.35 -5.47
CA LYS A 99 -4.34 -8.24 -6.87
C LYS A 99 -2.96 -7.59 -6.96
N LEU A 100 -2.18 -8.11 -7.90
CA LEU A 100 -0.95 -7.51 -8.39
C LEU A 100 -1.13 -7.29 -9.90
N ALA A 101 -0.95 -6.05 -10.35
CA ALA A 101 -0.99 -5.73 -11.78
C ALA A 101 0.37 -5.18 -12.19
N GLU A 102 1.00 -5.79 -13.20
CA GLU A 102 2.25 -5.26 -13.74
C GLU A 102 2.00 -3.90 -14.39
N LEU A 103 2.84 -2.93 -14.03
CA LEU A 103 2.83 -1.61 -14.64
C LEU A 103 3.65 -1.70 -15.93
N GLY A 104 2.97 -1.84 -17.06
CA GLY A 104 3.62 -1.82 -18.36
C GLY A 104 4.12 -0.40 -18.69
N THR A 105 5.34 -0.29 -19.23
CA THR A 105 5.63 0.81 -20.15
C THR A 105 4.74 0.61 -21.36
N LYS A 106 3.93 1.62 -21.69
CA LYS A 106 3.27 1.69 -23.00
C LYS A 106 4.38 1.62 -24.05
N THR A 107 4.56 0.47 -24.70
CA THR A 107 5.29 0.43 -25.97
C THR A 107 4.40 1.14 -26.96
N SER A 108 4.73 2.40 -27.24
CA SER A 108 4.20 3.13 -28.39
C SER A 108 4.54 2.28 -29.62
N GLY A 109 3.54 1.55 -30.13
CA GLY A 109 3.59 0.95 -31.46
C GLY A 109 3.17 1.96 -32.51
#